data_AF-A6H2C3-F1
#
_entry.id   AF-A6H2C3-F1
#
_cell.length_a   1.000
_cell.length_b   1.000
_cell.length_c   1.000
_cell.angle_alpha   90.00
_cell.angle_beta   90.00
_cell.angle_gamma   90.00
#
_symmetry.space_group_name_H-M   'P 1'
#
loop_
_entity.id
_entity.type
_entity.pdbx_description
1 polymer ?
#
loop_
_entity_poly.entity_id
_entity_poly.type
_entity_poly.pdbx_seq_one_letter_code
_entity_poly.pdbx_strand_id
1 'polypeptide(L)'
;MKRFVILLNPLTTGSELRIDFQSESIATDFYDLSKLDEYKIYQYIQSDYTYIMPIEELEQKNISFIKLEREEKTWFGLFKKKVTDILIEPTEEFYYPYSYGYYLYIFTKHKINKTEFEDWLNKKYLTKGIDESFTEIKSEFEDLMKKDDYLLVTNHDLQQHFGICGNENIINQITSKFNKLNLNEFEIRKTNAK
;
A
#
# COMPACT_ATOMS: atom_id res chain seq x y z
N MET A 1 -6.02 17.60 -17.37
CA MET A 1 -5.64 16.19 -17.57
C MET A 1 -4.38 15.91 -16.78
N LYS A 2 -4.39 14.93 -15.88
CA LYS A 2 -3.26 14.52 -15.04
C LYS A 2 -2.65 13.24 -15.61
N ARG A 3 -1.33 13.11 -15.50
CA ARG A 3 -0.61 11.88 -15.85
C ARG A 3 -0.64 10.93 -14.66
N PHE A 4 -0.96 9.67 -14.92
CA PHE A 4 -0.91 8.58 -13.95
C PHE A 4 0.14 7.56 -14.34
N VAL A 5 0.74 6.92 -13.34
CA VAL A 5 1.72 5.84 -13.50
C VAL A 5 1.36 4.72 -12.52
N ILE A 6 1.13 3.53 -13.05
CA ILE A 6 0.90 2.32 -12.27
C ILE A 6 2.06 1.38 -12.49
N LEU A 7 2.68 0.93 -11.41
CA LEU A 7 3.70 -0.11 -11.43
C LEU A 7 3.08 -1.40 -10.88
N LEU A 8 2.93 -2.41 -11.74
CA LEU A 8 2.41 -3.72 -11.41
C LEU A 8 3.58 -4.71 -11.34
N ASN A 9 3.81 -5.30 -10.18
CA ASN A 9 5.00 -6.11 -9.91
C ASN A 9 4.61 -7.50 -9.35
N PRO A 10 4.50 -8.53 -10.20
CA PRO A 10 4.29 -9.89 -9.74
C PRO A 10 5.48 -10.39 -8.89
N LEU A 11 5.19 -11.00 -7.74
CA LEU A 11 6.23 -11.48 -6.81
C LEU A 11 7.11 -12.60 -7.40
N THR A 12 6.58 -13.40 -8.33
CA THR A 12 7.20 -14.68 -8.74
C THR A 12 8.00 -14.63 -10.04
N THR A 13 7.83 -13.62 -10.88
CA THR A 13 8.33 -13.64 -12.27
C THR A 13 9.51 -12.70 -12.50
N GLY A 14 9.83 -11.82 -11.54
CA GLY A 14 10.83 -10.76 -11.74
C GLY A 14 10.51 -9.84 -12.92
N SER A 15 9.26 -9.84 -13.40
CA SER A 15 8.80 -8.96 -14.46
C SER A 15 8.13 -7.74 -13.84
N GLU A 16 8.29 -6.59 -14.47
CA GLU A 16 7.59 -5.37 -14.07
C GLU A 16 6.74 -4.90 -15.23
N LEU A 17 5.48 -4.57 -14.93
CA LEU A 17 4.53 -4.03 -15.87
C LEU A 17 4.23 -2.59 -15.46
N ARG A 18 4.58 -1.64 -16.31
CA ARG A 18 4.25 -0.24 -16.13
C ARG A 18 3.10 0.16 -17.04
N ILE A 19 2.12 0.86 -16.49
CA ILE A 19 1.03 1.51 -17.23
C ILE A 19 1.15 3.03 -17.00
N ASP A 20 1.42 3.77 -18.07
CA ASP A 20 1.27 5.22 -18.10
C ASP A 20 -0.05 5.57 -18.80
N PHE A 21 -0.77 6.58 -18.32
CA PHE A 21 -1.96 7.12 -19.00
C PHE A 21 -2.30 8.54 -18.53
N GLN A 22 -3.20 9.21 -19.23
CA GLN A 22 -3.72 10.53 -18.85
C GLN A 22 -5.23 10.47 -18.53
N SER A 23 -5.68 11.18 -17.50
CA SER A 23 -7.12 11.28 -17.15
C SER A 23 -7.48 12.56 -16.40
N GLU A 24 -8.75 12.95 -16.44
CA GLU A 24 -9.35 13.99 -15.57
C GLU A 24 -9.94 13.41 -14.27
N SER A 25 -10.08 12.07 -14.18
CA SER A 25 -10.53 11.38 -12.96
C SER A 25 -9.57 11.59 -11.79
N ILE A 26 -10.10 11.40 -10.58
CA ILE A 26 -9.31 11.46 -9.36
C ILE A 26 -8.54 10.14 -9.15
N ALA A 27 -7.44 10.19 -8.40
CA ALA A 27 -6.58 9.02 -8.18
C ALA A 27 -7.32 7.84 -7.54
N THR A 28 -8.30 8.15 -6.70
CA THR A 28 -9.11 7.20 -5.94
C THR A 28 -9.88 6.26 -6.85
N ASP A 29 -10.39 6.78 -7.98
CA ASP A 29 -11.09 5.98 -9.00
C ASP A 29 -10.20 4.84 -9.51
N PHE A 30 -8.89 5.10 -9.66
CA PHE A 30 -7.93 4.09 -10.11
C PHE A 30 -7.51 3.13 -9.00
N TYR A 31 -7.49 3.57 -7.74
CA TYR A 31 -7.29 2.67 -6.61
C TYR A 31 -8.47 1.71 -6.48
N ASP A 32 -9.69 2.21 -6.65
CA ASP A 32 -10.92 1.40 -6.66
C ASP A 32 -10.88 0.31 -7.73
N LEU A 33 -10.38 0.64 -8.91
CA LEU A 33 -10.23 -0.32 -10.01
C LEU A 33 -9.23 -1.44 -9.73
N SER A 34 -8.28 -1.23 -8.81
CA SER A 34 -7.33 -2.26 -8.38
C SER A 34 -7.91 -3.28 -7.40
N LYS A 35 -9.10 -3.02 -6.85
CA LYS A 35 -9.78 -3.96 -5.96
C LYS A 35 -10.18 -5.21 -6.71
N LEU A 36 -10.02 -6.35 -6.05
CA LEU A 36 -10.59 -7.61 -6.46
C LEU A 36 -11.70 -7.99 -5.48
N ASP A 37 -12.69 -8.72 -5.97
CA ASP A 37 -13.81 -9.16 -5.15
C ASP A 37 -13.31 -10.07 -4.02
N GLU A 38 -14.04 -10.09 -2.90
CA GLU A 38 -13.74 -10.90 -1.69
C GLU A 38 -12.54 -10.42 -0.85
N TYR A 39 -11.79 -9.40 -1.29
CA TYR A 39 -10.67 -8.86 -0.53
C TYR A 39 -11.13 -7.82 0.49
N LYS A 40 -10.66 -8.00 1.72
CA LYS A 40 -10.67 -6.99 2.77
C LYS A 40 -9.47 -6.08 2.58
N ILE A 41 -9.66 -4.82 2.92
CA ILE A 41 -8.66 -3.77 2.68
C ILE A 41 -8.32 -3.16 4.03
N TYR A 42 -7.10 -3.40 4.49
CA TYR A 42 -6.55 -2.72 5.66
C TYR A 42 -5.65 -1.58 5.20
N GLN A 43 -5.69 -0.45 5.89
CA GLN A 43 -4.77 0.66 5.62
C GLN A 43 -3.77 0.77 6.77
N TYR A 44 -2.49 0.57 6.48
CA TYR A 44 -1.41 0.70 7.43
C TYR A 44 -0.84 2.12 7.39
N ILE A 45 -0.68 2.71 8.57
CA ILE A 45 -0.16 4.06 8.78
C ILE A 45 0.93 3.97 9.83
N GLN A 46 2.17 4.25 9.44
CA GLN A 46 3.30 4.32 10.37
C GLN A 46 3.22 5.61 11.21
N SER A 47 3.60 5.50 12.48
CA SER A 47 3.60 6.56 13.50
C SER A 47 4.17 7.89 13.01
N ASP A 48 5.29 7.89 12.31
CA ASP A 48 5.94 9.11 11.81
C ASP A 48 5.14 9.83 10.71
N TYR A 49 4.14 9.15 10.12
CA TYR A 49 3.24 9.68 9.07
C TYR A 49 1.81 9.93 9.59
N THR A 50 1.57 9.82 10.89
CA THR A 50 0.25 10.06 11.53
C THR A 50 -0.18 11.54 11.52
N TYR A 51 0.64 12.45 11.00
CA TYR A 51 0.42 13.90 11.03
C TYR A 51 -0.91 14.37 10.41
N ILE A 52 -1.61 13.53 9.64
CA ILE A 52 -2.79 13.97 8.87
C ILE A 52 -4.11 13.48 9.45
N MET A 53 -4.09 12.45 10.30
CA MET A 53 -5.23 12.14 11.15
C MET A 53 -4.73 11.56 12.49
N PRO A 54 -4.74 12.37 13.57
CA PRO A 54 -4.50 11.87 14.91
C PRO A 54 -5.48 10.76 15.29
N ILE A 55 -5.10 9.93 16.26
CA ILE A 55 -5.95 8.86 16.80
C ILE A 55 -7.30 9.42 17.26
N GLU A 56 -7.29 10.61 17.85
CA GLU A 56 -8.49 11.30 18.32
C GLU A 56 -9.47 11.61 17.20
N GLU A 57 -8.98 11.94 15.99
CA GLU A 57 -9.83 12.22 14.84
C GLU A 57 -10.39 10.93 14.22
N LEU A 58 -9.61 9.83 14.20
CA LEU A 58 -10.12 8.50 13.85
C LEU A 58 -11.27 8.09 14.78
N GLU A 59 -11.08 8.28 16.09
CA GLU A 59 -12.10 8.00 17.11
C GLU A 59 -13.34 8.89 16.94
N GLN A 60 -13.17 10.19 16.69
CA GLN A 60 -14.29 11.11 16.43
C GLN A 60 -15.12 10.73 15.20
N LYS A 61 -14.47 10.19 14.17
CA LYS A 61 -15.12 9.74 12.93
C LYS A 61 -15.66 8.30 13.03
N ASN A 62 -15.58 7.66 14.21
CA ASN A 62 -15.95 6.25 14.42
C ASN A 62 -15.24 5.30 13.43
N ILE A 63 -14.01 5.63 13.03
CA ILE A 63 -13.21 4.77 12.16
C ILE A 63 -12.61 3.66 13.04
N SER A 64 -12.78 2.40 12.65
CA SER A 64 -12.23 1.25 13.39
C SER A 64 -10.76 1.05 13.02
N PHE A 65 -9.90 0.93 14.04
CA PHE A 65 -8.47 0.73 13.83
C PHE A 65 -7.83 -0.09 14.95
N ILE A 66 -6.68 -0.69 14.63
CA ILE A 66 -5.84 -1.46 15.55
C ILE A 66 -4.56 -0.67 15.80
N LYS A 67 -4.22 -0.46 17.08
CA LYS A 67 -2.91 0.08 17.50
C LYS A 67 -1.86 -1.03 17.44
N LEU A 68 -0.76 -0.79 16.74
CA LEU A 68 0.36 -1.72 16.54
C LEU A 68 1.60 -1.15 17.22
N GLU A 69 2.22 -1.94 18.10
CA GLU A 69 3.43 -1.54 18.83
C GLU A 69 4.71 -1.96 18.09
N ARG A 70 5.59 -1.00 17.81
CA ARG A 70 6.89 -1.22 17.17
C ARG A 70 8.03 -0.63 17.98
N GLU A 71 9.15 -1.33 18.02
CA GLU A 71 10.42 -0.80 18.54
C GLU A 71 11.19 -0.07 17.44
N GLU A 72 11.48 1.21 17.67
CA GLU A 72 12.29 2.04 16.78
C GLU A 72 13.59 2.44 17.48
N LYS A 73 14.72 2.40 16.75
CA LYS A 73 15.97 2.95 17.27
C LYS A 73 15.88 4.47 17.29
N THR A 74 16.31 5.08 18.39
CA THR A 74 16.54 6.53 18.45
C THR A 74 17.55 6.97 17.38
N TRP A 75 17.52 8.25 16.99
CA TRP A 75 18.44 8.82 15.99
C TRP A 75 19.91 8.52 16.28
N PHE A 76 20.30 8.49 17.56
CA PHE A 76 21.67 8.18 17.98
C PHE A 76 22.00 6.67 17.97
N GLY A 77 21.03 5.80 17.72
CA GLY A 77 21.19 4.35 17.68
C GLY A 77 21.48 3.68 19.03
N LEU A 78 21.55 4.46 20.11
CA LEU A 78 21.95 4.01 21.45
C LEU A 78 20.80 3.41 22.27
N PHE A 79 19.56 3.85 21.99
CA PHE A 79 18.37 3.41 22.70
C PHE A 79 17.26 3.05 21.72
N LYS A 80 16.34 2.20 22.18
CA LYS A 80 15.07 1.91 21.51
C LYS A 80 13.94 2.68 22.19
N LYS A 81 13.01 3.21 21.42
CA LYS A 81 11.73 3.73 21.88
C LYS A 81 10.60 2.85 21.34
N LYS A 82 9.47 2.81 22.05
CA LYS A 82 8.23 2.26 21.50
C LYS A 82 7.48 3.35 20.75
N VAL A 83 6.96 3.00 19.59
CA VAL A 83 6.08 3.84 18.78
C VAL A 83 4.83 3.05 18.42
N THR A 84 3.73 3.77 18.22
CA THR A 84 2.43 3.18 17.92
C THR A 84 2.06 3.49 16.47
N ASP A 85 2.13 2.46 15.63
CA ASP A 85 1.62 2.49 14.26
C ASP A 85 0.12 2.14 14.29
N ILE A 86 -0.60 2.41 13.20
CA ILE A 86 -2.05 2.24 13.10
C ILE A 86 -2.38 1.34 11.91
N LEU A 87 -3.32 0.43 12.10
CA LEU A 87 -3.93 -0.36 11.03
C LEU A 87 -5.44 -0.12 11.02
N ILE A 88 -5.92 0.68 10.08
CA ILE A 88 -7.35 0.93 9.88
C ILE A 88 -7.98 -0.35 9.33
N GLU A 89 -9.08 -0.75 9.96
CA GLU A 89 -9.81 -1.96 9.60
C GLU A 89 -10.69 -1.75 8.35
N PRO A 90 -11.10 -2.84 7.67
CA PRO A 90 -11.90 -2.74 6.46
C PRO A 90 -13.25 -2.06 6.69
N THR A 91 -13.62 -1.16 5.78
CA THR A 91 -14.92 -0.49 5.74
C THR A 91 -15.64 -0.76 4.42
N GLU A 92 -16.98 -0.62 4.42
CA GLU A 92 -17.80 -0.80 3.21
C GLU A 92 -17.49 0.26 2.15
N GLU A 93 -17.31 1.49 2.58
CA GLU A 93 -16.79 2.58 1.74
C GLU A 93 -15.27 2.50 1.75
N PHE A 94 -14.68 2.36 0.57
CA PHE A 94 -13.24 2.37 0.43
C PHE A 94 -12.74 3.79 0.27
N TYR A 95 -11.56 3.94 0.83
CA TYR A 95 -10.63 5.03 0.65
C TYR A 95 -10.79 6.19 1.62
N TYR A 96 -9.72 6.40 2.39
CA TYR A 96 -9.46 7.59 3.17
C TYR A 96 -8.31 8.33 2.49
N PRO A 97 -8.58 9.27 1.56
CA PRO A 97 -7.55 10.20 1.15
C PRO A 97 -7.21 11.07 2.35
N TYR A 98 -5.97 11.02 2.80
CA TYR A 98 -5.35 12.19 3.39
C TYR A 98 -4.49 12.91 2.35
N SER A 99 -4.30 14.20 2.54
CA SER A 99 -3.71 15.11 1.56
C SER A 99 -2.22 14.86 1.28
N TYR A 100 -1.51 14.15 2.17
CA TYR A 100 -0.06 13.90 2.14
C TYR A 100 0.27 12.51 2.71
N GLY A 101 1.50 12.02 2.64
CA GLY A 101 1.89 10.73 3.25
C GLY A 101 1.89 9.51 2.31
N TYR A 102 2.52 8.44 2.79
CA TYR A 102 2.60 7.15 2.12
C TYR A 102 1.50 6.23 2.65
N TYR A 103 0.66 5.73 1.75
CA TYR A 103 -0.38 4.78 2.11
C TYR A 103 0.01 3.41 1.65
N LEU A 104 -0.03 2.50 2.61
CA LEU A 104 0.03 1.08 2.35
C LEU A 104 -1.35 0.47 2.56
N TYR A 105 -1.92 -0.05 1.49
CA TYR A 105 -3.16 -0.82 1.54
C TYR A 105 -2.84 -2.30 1.40
N ILE A 106 -3.31 -3.08 2.35
CA ILE A 106 -3.14 -4.53 2.41
C ILE A 106 -4.46 -5.17 2.02
N PHE A 107 -4.47 -5.83 0.87
CA PHE A 107 -5.60 -6.57 0.36
C PHE A 107 -5.42 -8.02 0.76
N THR A 108 -6.32 -8.52 1.60
CA THR A 108 -6.28 -9.89 2.09
C THR A 108 -7.67 -10.50 2.18
N LYS A 109 -7.78 -11.81 1.94
CA LYS A 109 -9.02 -12.57 2.21
C LYS A 109 -9.14 -12.96 3.68
N HIS A 110 -8.08 -12.76 4.46
CA HIS A 110 -7.97 -13.19 5.83
C HIS A 110 -8.13 -12.03 6.80
N LYS A 111 -8.50 -12.33 8.05
CA LYS A 111 -8.36 -11.34 9.13
C LYS A 111 -6.88 -11.24 9.48
N ILE A 112 -6.35 -10.03 9.57
CA ILE A 112 -4.98 -9.79 10.04
C ILE A 112 -4.90 -10.14 11.53
N ASN A 113 -3.88 -10.91 11.91
CA ASN A 113 -3.56 -11.20 13.31
C ASN A 113 -2.62 -10.10 13.82
N LYS A 114 -3.07 -9.36 14.84
CA LYS A 114 -2.31 -8.27 15.45
C LYS A 114 -0.91 -8.72 15.90
N THR A 115 -0.81 -9.82 16.63
CA THR A 115 0.46 -10.31 17.19
C THR A 115 1.42 -10.75 16.09
N GLU A 116 0.93 -11.44 15.05
CA GLU A 116 1.76 -11.81 13.90
C GLU A 116 2.31 -10.58 13.16
N PHE A 117 1.47 -9.55 13.01
CA PHE A 117 1.85 -8.29 12.38
C PHE A 117 2.88 -7.53 13.23
N GLU A 118 2.67 -7.41 14.54
CA GLU A 118 3.62 -6.79 15.46
C GLU A 118 4.95 -7.57 15.50
N ASP A 119 4.91 -8.91 15.52
CA ASP A 119 6.11 -9.74 15.44
C ASP A 119 6.86 -9.48 14.13
N TRP A 120 6.16 -9.33 13.00
CA TRP A 120 6.78 -8.97 11.72
C TRP A 120 7.42 -7.56 11.77
N LEU A 121 6.69 -6.55 12.28
CA LEU A 121 7.19 -5.17 12.45
C LEU A 121 8.44 -5.09 13.32
N ASN A 122 8.62 -6.02 14.25
CA ASN A 122 9.74 -6.05 15.19
C ASN A 122 10.87 -7.03 14.78
N LYS A 123 10.59 -8.00 13.89
CA LYS A 123 11.60 -8.92 13.33
C LYS A 123 12.47 -8.24 12.29
N LYS A 124 11.83 -7.53 11.36
CA LYS A 124 12.50 -6.61 10.47
C LYS A 124 12.57 -5.30 11.21
N TYR A 125 13.76 -4.76 11.43
CA TYR A 125 13.81 -3.32 11.55
C TYR A 125 13.24 -2.83 10.21
N LEU A 126 12.01 -2.30 10.20
CA LEU A 126 11.68 -1.26 9.23
C LEU A 126 12.72 -0.18 9.51
N THR A 127 13.89 -0.35 8.88
CA THR A 127 15.07 0.48 9.15
C THR A 127 14.83 1.90 8.66
N LYS A 128 13.78 2.06 7.85
CA LYS A 128 13.46 3.21 7.03
C LYS A 128 11.94 3.31 6.93
N GLY A 129 11.43 4.50 6.62
CA GLY A 129 9.99 4.74 6.58
C GLY A 129 9.32 4.14 5.34
N ILE A 130 7.98 4.13 5.30
CA ILE A 130 7.22 3.84 4.07
C ILE A 130 7.50 4.91 2.99
N ASP A 131 8.32 5.93 3.27
CA ASP A 131 8.72 6.94 2.30
C ASP A 131 9.78 6.54 1.27
N GLU A 132 10.23 5.30 1.37
CA GLU A 132 11.21 4.65 0.51
C GLU A 132 10.67 4.27 -0.88
N SER A 133 11.54 3.67 -1.69
CA SER A 133 11.13 3.20 -3.02
C SER A 133 10.14 2.04 -2.91
N PHE A 134 9.22 1.93 -3.88
CA PHE A 134 8.25 0.83 -3.95
C PHE A 134 8.90 -0.55 -3.87
N THR A 135 10.10 -0.73 -4.46
CA THR A 135 10.85 -1.99 -4.43
C THR A 135 11.31 -2.35 -3.03
N GLU A 136 11.76 -1.38 -2.24
CA GLU A 136 12.16 -1.58 -0.83
C GLU A 136 10.93 -1.96 0.00
N ILE A 137 9.83 -1.20 -0.10
CA ILE A 137 8.57 -1.48 0.59
C ILE A 137 8.06 -2.88 0.24
N LYS A 138 8.02 -3.24 -1.05
CA LYS A 138 7.65 -4.58 -1.50
C LYS A 138 8.47 -5.66 -0.77
N SER A 139 9.81 -5.53 -0.77
CA SER A 139 10.71 -6.53 -0.17
C SER A 139 10.52 -6.69 1.34
N GLU A 140 10.14 -5.62 2.03
CA GLU A 140 9.88 -5.68 3.46
C GLU A 140 8.60 -6.45 3.73
N PHE A 141 7.53 -6.13 2.99
CA PHE A 141 6.19 -6.69 3.19
C PHE A 141 5.96 -8.07 2.56
N GLU A 142 6.82 -8.53 1.65
CA GLU A 142 6.76 -9.89 1.09
C GLU A 142 6.67 -10.99 2.16
N ASP A 143 7.39 -10.82 3.28
CA ASP A 143 7.39 -11.81 4.38
C ASP A 143 6.12 -11.80 5.24
N LEU A 144 5.33 -10.73 5.15
CA LEU A 144 4.05 -10.61 5.84
C LEU A 144 2.88 -11.10 4.96
N MET A 145 3.01 -10.98 3.64
CA MET A 145 1.95 -11.34 2.70
C MET A 145 1.75 -12.85 2.60
N LYS A 146 0.49 -13.27 2.66
CA LYS A 146 0.10 -14.61 2.20
C LYS A 146 0.12 -14.66 0.69
N LYS A 147 0.13 -15.88 0.14
CA LYS A 147 0.20 -16.11 -1.31
C LYS A 147 -0.88 -15.38 -2.10
N ASP A 148 -2.07 -15.26 -1.53
CA ASP A 148 -3.23 -14.60 -2.13
C ASP A 148 -3.36 -13.14 -1.75
N ASP A 149 -2.53 -12.61 -0.86
CA ASP A 149 -2.56 -11.18 -0.53
C ASP A 149 -1.91 -10.35 -1.65
N TYR A 150 -2.25 -9.07 -1.68
CA TYR A 150 -1.55 -8.09 -2.49
C TYR A 150 -1.53 -6.73 -1.81
N LEU A 151 -0.56 -5.90 -2.21
CA LEU A 151 -0.35 -4.57 -1.64
C LEU A 151 -0.56 -3.53 -2.70
N LEU A 152 -1.10 -2.38 -2.28
CA LEU A 152 -1.04 -1.14 -3.03
C LEU A 152 -0.28 -0.12 -2.20
N VAL A 153 0.72 0.49 -2.82
CA VAL A 153 1.55 1.55 -2.25
C VAL A 153 1.35 2.80 -3.09
N THR A 154 1.02 3.92 -2.46
CA THR A 154 0.92 5.21 -3.15
C THR A 154 2.11 6.09 -2.80
N ASN A 155 2.66 6.82 -3.77
CA ASN A 155 3.69 7.81 -3.50
C ASN A 155 3.09 9.13 -2.96
N HIS A 156 3.89 9.79 -2.11
CA HIS A 156 3.74 11.15 -1.64
C HIS A 156 3.63 12.17 -2.80
N ASP A 157 2.99 13.30 -2.51
CA ASP A 157 2.73 14.49 -3.34
C ASP A 157 1.69 14.40 -4.46
N LEU A 158 1.53 13.28 -5.17
CA LEU A 158 0.73 13.31 -6.40
C LEU A 158 -0.44 12.34 -6.44
N GLN A 159 -0.49 11.29 -5.60
CA GLN A 159 -1.44 10.16 -5.69
C GLN A 159 -1.55 9.52 -7.10
N GLN A 160 -0.85 10.07 -8.09
CA GLN A 160 -0.88 9.71 -9.49
C GLN A 160 0.08 8.56 -9.78
N HIS A 161 1.02 8.30 -8.88
CA HIS A 161 1.96 7.19 -8.96
C HIS A 161 1.65 6.19 -7.85
N PHE A 162 1.34 4.95 -8.22
CA PHE A 162 1.12 3.88 -7.27
C PHE A 162 1.66 2.55 -7.78
N GLY A 163 2.18 1.76 -6.85
CA GLY A 163 2.69 0.43 -7.08
C GLY A 163 1.74 -0.61 -6.51
N ILE A 164 1.56 -1.72 -7.23
CA ILE A 164 0.81 -2.87 -6.77
C ILE A 164 1.69 -4.10 -6.91
N CYS A 165 1.82 -4.88 -5.84
CA CYS A 165 2.51 -6.16 -5.87
C CYS A 165 1.63 -7.28 -5.32
N GLY A 166 1.70 -8.43 -5.97
CA GLY A 166 0.94 -9.63 -5.62
C GLY A 166 1.35 -10.78 -6.50
N ASN A 167 0.72 -11.94 -6.37
CA ASN A 167 1.00 -13.05 -7.29
C ASN A 167 0.57 -12.70 -8.74
N GLU A 168 1.09 -13.45 -9.71
CA GLU A 168 0.82 -13.21 -11.13
C GLU A 168 -0.68 -13.23 -11.49
N ASN A 169 -1.47 -14.10 -10.86
CA ASN A 169 -2.91 -14.17 -11.10
C ASN A 169 -3.63 -12.89 -10.66
N ILE A 170 -3.23 -12.29 -9.53
CA ILE A 170 -3.76 -11.01 -9.06
C ILE A 170 -3.40 -9.89 -10.02
N ILE A 171 -2.12 -9.81 -10.41
CA ILE A 171 -1.64 -8.78 -11.33
C ILE A 171 -2.36 -8.88 -12.70
N ASN A 172 -2.58 -10.08 -13.21
CA ASN A 172 -3.31 -10.29 -14.47
C ASN A 172 -4.77 -9.85 -14.39
N GLN A 173 -5.45 -10.08 -13.26
CA GLN A 173 -6.82 -9.62 -13.05
C GLN A 173 -6.89 -8.09 -13.01
N ILE A 174 -6.00 -7.44 -12.27
CA ILE A 174 -5.93 -5.98 -12.18
C ILE A 174 -5.62 -5.38 -13.55
N THR A 175 -4.60 -5.90 -14.24
CA THR A 175 -4.24 -5.48 -15.62
C THR A 175 -5.45 -5.58 -16.56
N SER A 176 -6.21 -6.67 -16.47
CA SER A 176 -7.40 -6.88 -17.30
C SER A 176 -8.52 -5.88 -17.00
N LYS A 177 -8.65 -5.38 -15.76
CA LYS A 177 -9.58 -4.29 -15.42
C LYS A 177 -9.12 -2.98 -16.06
N PHE A 178 -7.83 -2.63 -15.95
CA PHE A 178 -7.30 -1.41 -16.55
C PHE A 178 -7.37 -1.38 -18.08
N ASN A 179 -7.10 -2.52 -18.74
CA ASN A 179 -7.19 -2.62 -20.20
C ASN A 179 -8.59 -2.33 -20.78
N LYS A 180 -9.65 -2.48 -19.97
CA LYS A 180 -11.04 -2.25 -20.41
C LYS A 180 -11.46 -0.78 -20.37
N LEU A 181 -10.65 0.10 -19.76
CA LEU A 181 -11.05 1.47 -19.47
C LEU A 181 -10.88 2.45 -20.64
N ASN A 182 -10.36 2.00 -21.80
CA ASN A 182 -10.10 2.86 -22.97
C ASN A 182 -9.37 4.18 -22.58
N LEU A 183 -8.35 4.08 -21.71
CA LEU A 183 -7.56 5.24 -21.26
C LEU A 183 -6.67 5.76 -22.41
N ASN A 184 -6.56 7.08 -22.54
CA ASN A 184 -5.72 7.71 -23.55
C ASN A 184 -4.22 7.54 -23.20
N GLU A 185 -3.39 7.31 -24.23
CA GLU A 185 -1.92 7.12 -24.14
C GLU A 185 -1.48 5.88 -23.36
N PHE A 186 -1.87 4.69 -23.82
CA PHE A 186 -1.50 3.41 -23.22
C PHE A 186 -0.15 2.90 -23.72
N GLU A 187 0.89 2.92 -22.88
CA GLU A 187 2.14 2.22 -23.15
C GLU A 187 2.41 1.18 -22.06
N ILE A 188 2.09 -0.10 -22.33
CA ILE A 188 2.61 -1.20 -21.52
C ILE A 188 4.09 -1.36 -21.83
N ARG A 189 4.93 -1.08 -20.84
CA ARG A 189 6.33 -1.49 -20.87
C ARG A 189 6.50 -2.72 -19.98
N LYS A 190 6.87 -3.84 -20.60
CA LYS A 190 7.42 -4.99 -19.88
C LYS A 190 8.91 -4.77 -19.72
N THR A 191 9.34 -4.54 -18.49
CA THR A 191 10.76 -4.56 -18.14
C THR A 191 11.06 -5.88 -17.46
N ASN A 192 12.03 -6.63 -18.00
CA ASN A 192 12.62 -7.74 -17.26
C ASN A 192 13.49 -7.12 -16.17
N ALA A 193 13.31 -7.51 -14.90
CA ALA A 193 14.26 -7.14 -13.86
C ALA A 193 15.67 -7.60 -14.28
N LYS A 194 16.65 -6.72 -14.15
CA LYS A 194 18.07 -7.04 -14.35
C LYS A 194 18.61 -7.80 -13.15
#